data_AF-A0A970LH49-F1
#
_entry.id   AF-A0A970LH49-F1
#
_cell.length_a   1.000
_cell.length_b   1.000
_cell.length_c   1.000
_cell.angle_alpha   90.00
_cell.angle_beta   90.00
_cell.angle_gamma   90.00
#
_symmetry.space_group_name_H-M   'P 1'
#
loop_
_entity.id
_entity.type
_entity.pdbx_description
1 polymer ?
#
loop_
_entity_poly.entity_id
_entity_poly.type
_entity_poly.pdbx_seq_one_letter_code
_entity_poly.pdbx_strand_id
1 'polypeptide(L)' 'MSLAGSSASDPVRIVGAGLAGCEAAWQIANAGIPVLLIDMKPGRLPQAH' A
#
# COMPACT_ATOMS: atom_id res chain seq x y z
N MET A 1 -17.50 -29.29 11.48
CA MET A 1 -16.33 -28.46 11.86
C MET A 1 -15.92 -27.64 10.66
N SER A 2 -16.02 -26.32 10.77
CA SER A 2 -15.67 -25.33 9.75
C SER A 2 -14.14 -25.26 9.61
N LEU A 3 -13.61 -25.46 8.41
CA LEU A 3 -12.22 -25.13 8.10
C LEU A 3 -12.17 -23.66 7.71
N ALA A 4 -11.42 -22.89 8.50
CA ALA A 4 -11.32 -21.45 8.42
C ALA A 4 -10.84 -20.97 7.03
N GLY A 5 -11.55 -19.95 6.54
CA GLY A 5 -11.11 -18.86 5.66
C GLY A 5 -9.89 -19.10 4.79
N SER A 6 -10.13 -19.37 3.50
CA SER A 6 -9.12 -19.30 2.46
C SER A 6 -8.42 -17.94 2.46
N SER A 7 -7.12 -17.96 2.79
CA SER A 7 -6.07 -17.04 2.38
C SER A 7 -6.44 -15.55 2.39
N ALA A 8 -6.19 -14.86 3.51
CA ALA A 8 -6.04 -13.41 3.49
C ALA A 8 -4.87 -13.07 2.56
N SER A 9 -5.17 -12.69 1.32
CA SER A 9 -4.17 -12.29 0.34
C SER A 9 -3.38 -11.12 0.91
N ASP A 10 -2.05 -11.28 1.01
CA ASP A 10 -1.18 -10.19 1.44
C ASP A 10 -1.41 -8.96 0.54
N PRO A 11 -1.50 -7.76 1.12
CA PRO A 11 -1.74 -6.55 0.34
C PRO A 11 -0.57 -6.27 -0.61
N VAL A 12 -0.90 -5.82 -1.82
CA VAL A 12 0.10 -5.36 -2.79
C VAL A 12 0.76 -4.10 -2.25
N ARG A 13 2.09 -4.11 -2.13
CA ARG A 13 2.86 -2.97 -1.60
C ARG A 13 3.35 -2.11 -2.76
N ILE A 14 3.03 -0.82 -2.71
CA ILE A 14 3.48 0.17 -3.69
C ILE A 14 4.38 1.17 -2.97
N VAL A 15 5.64 1.25 -3.40
CA VAL A 15 6.63 2.16 -2.82
C VAL A 15 6.77 3.38 -3.72
N GLY A 16 6.50 4.56 -3.16
CA GLY A 16 6.44 5.84 -3.84
C GLY A 16 5.00 6.35 -4.01
N ALA A 17 4.60 7.31 -3.18
CA ALA A 17 3.29 7.98 -3.26
C ALA A 17 3.26 9.14 -4.26
N GLY A 18 4.03 9.02 -5.35
CA GLY A 18 3.93 9.93 -6.50
C GLY A 18 2.65 9.68 -7.31
N LEU A 19 2.43 10.49 -8.34
CA LEU A 19 1.21 10.44 -9.16
C LEU A 19 0.94 9.03 -9.73
N ALA A 20 1.98 8.40 -10.30
CA ALA A 20 1.90 7.03 -10.82
C ALA A 20 1.65 5.97 -9.73
N GLY A 21 2.21 6.16 -8.52
CA GLY A 21 2.00 5.23 -7.41
C GLY A 21 0.58 5.30 -6.86
N CYS A 22 0.01 6.50 -6.77
CA CYS A 22 -1.38 6.71 -6.40
C CYS A 22 -2.34 6.10 -7.44
N GLU A 23 -2.07 6.26 -8.74
CA GLU A 23 -2.91 5.70 -9.79
C GLU A 23 -2.87 4.17 -9.81
N ALA A 24 -1.68 3.58 -9.63
CA ALA A 24 -1.52 2.14 -9.47
C ALA A 24 -2.28 1.62 -8.23
N ALA A 25 -2.18 2.32 -7.09
CA ALA A 25 -2.93 1.96 -5.89
C ALA A 25 -4.43 2.01 -6.11
N TRP A 26 -4.91 3.05 -6.80
CA TRP A 26 -6.33 3.24 -7.11
C TRP A 26 -6.88 2.14 -8.03
N GLN A 27 -6.15 1.77 -9.07
CA GLN A 27 -6.56 0.67 -9.96
C GLN A 27 -6.61 -0.68 -9.24
N ILE A 28 -5.61 -0.98 -8.39
CA ILE A 28 -5.55 -2.23 -7.63
C ILE A 28 -6.68 -2.29 -6.58
N ALA A 29 -6.94 -1.18 -5.88
CA ALA A 29 -8.03 -1.08 -4.93
C ALA A 29 -9.40 -1.28 -5.61
N ASN A 30 -9.61 -0.68 -6.78
CA ASN A 30 -10.84 -0.85 -7.57
C ASN A 30 -11.04 -2.28 -8.08
N ALA A 31 -9.96 -3.05 -8.26
CA ALA A 31 -10.02 -4.47 -8.58
C ALA A 31 -10.39 -5.35 -7.37
N GLY A 32 -10.63 -4.75 -6.19
CA GLY A 32 -10.93 -5.47 -4.94
C GLY A 32 -9.71 -6.13 -4.31
N ILE A 33 -8.50 -5.75 -4.74
CA ILE A 33 -7.24 -6.29 -4.23
C ILE A 33 -6.75 -5.37 -3.10
N PRO A 34 -6.46 -5.91 -1.91
CA PRO A 34 -5.86 -5.13 -0.83
C PRO A 34 -4.54 -4.50 -1.28
N VAL A 35 -4.35 -3.20 -1.00
CA VAL A 35 -3.16 -2.45 -1.41
C VAL A 35 -2.65 -1.56 -0.29
N LEU A 36 -1.32 -1.46 -0.19
CA LEU A 36 -0.60 -0.61 0.74
C LEU A 36 0.28 0.36 -0.05
N LEU A 37 -0.07 1.65 -0.05
CA LEU A 37 0.75 2.71 -0.65
C LEU A 37 1.69 3.30 0.40
N ILE A 38 2.99 3.26 0.13
CA ILE A 38 4.05 3.71 1.01
C ILE A 38 4.70 4.94 0.38
N ASP A 39 4.67 6.08 1.06
CA ASP A 39 5.49 7.23 0.66
C ASP A 39 6.93 7.04 1.12
N MET A 40 7.88 7.39 0.26
CA MET A 40 9.31 7.35 0.57
C MET A 40 9.79 8.64 1.25
N LYS A 41 8.91 9.63 1.45
CA LYS A 41 9.30 10.85 2.14
C LYS A 41 9.85 10.49 3.53
N PRO A 42 11.12 10.80 3.83
CA PRO A 42 11.70 10.45 5.12
C PRO A 42 10.89 11.15 6.21
N GLY A 43 10.32 10.38 7.12
CA GLY A 43 9.57 10.86 8.29
C GLY A 43 10.44 11.56 9.35
N ARG A 44 11.52 12.21 8.94
CA ARG A 44 12.36 13.07 9.79
C ARG A 44 12.88 14.24 8.97
N LEU A 45 12.33 15.42 9.25
CA LEU A 45 13.14 16.63 9.16
C LEU A 45 14.34 16.41 10.11
N PRO A 46 15.60 16.50 9.64
CA PRO A 46 16.67 16.75 10.59
C PRO A 46 16.36 18.11 11.24
N GLN A 47 16.45 18.18 12.56
CA GLN A 47 16.47 19.43 13.28
C GLN A 47 17.57 20.31 12.67
N ALA A 48 17.18 21.33 11.91
CA ALA A 48 18.10 22.38 11.53
C ALA A 48 18.37 23.22 12.79
N HIS A 49 19.65 23.38 13.14
CA HIS A 49 20.10 24.30 14.18
C HIS A 49 20.01 25.74 13.70
#